data_AF-A0ABD4TN60-F1
#
_entry.id   AF-A0ABD4TN60-F1
#
_cell.length_a   1.000
_cell.length_b   1.000
_cell.length_c   1.000
_cell.angle_alpha   90.00
_cell.angle_beta   90.00
_cell.angle_gamma   90.00
#
_symmetry.space_group_name_H-M   'P 1'
#
loop_
_entity.id
_entity.type
_entity.pdbx_description
1 polymer ?
#
loop_
_entity_poly.entity_id
_entity_poly.type
_entity_poly.pdbx_seq_one_letter_code
_entity_poly.pdbx_strand_id
1 'polypeptide(L)'
;MDGKKGNECNTFAVAPGEKVDILELEELGSRYSIAIYLYFEEDLARNSTLANDMDTYAAVPEYERPFILLGQFIAFASAQDPKFRDKLKELPLMLEVIACGEMAIAGAEHRYITTLMPFLDDMAALAI
;
A
#
# COMPACT_ATOMS: atom_id res chain seq x y z
N MET A 1 -8.26 -15.58 -23.06
CA MET A 1 -7.46 -15.71 -21.83
C MET A 1 -8.13 -14.87 -20.78
N ASP A 2 -8.70 -15.56 -19.80
CA ASP A 2 -9.66 -15.11 -18.81
C ASP A 2 -9.02 -14.18 -17.77
N GLY A 3 -9.17 -12.87 -17.96
CA GLY A 3 -8.91 -11.87 -16.90
C GLY A 3 -10.16 -11.70 -16.05
N LYS A 4 -10.42 -12.65 -15.16
CA LYS A 4 -11.58 -12.64 -14.26
C LYS A 4 -11.61 -11.36 -13.43
N LYS A 5 -12.77 -10.70 -13.49
CA LYS A 5 -13.30 -9.63 -12.62
C LYS A 5 -12.60 -9.53 -11.26
N GLY A 6 -11.94 -8.40 -11.02
CA GLY A 6 -11.66 -7.92 -9.67
C GLY A 6 -12.99 -7.61 -8.99
N ASN A 7 -13.44 -8.50 -8.11
CA ASN A 7 -14.50 -8.25 -7.13
C ASN A 7 -14.55 -9.40 -6.13
N GLU A 8 -13.47 -9.63 -5.39
CA GLU A 8 -13.45 -10.59 -4.28
C GLU A 8 -12.57 -10.06 -3.12
N CYS A 9 -12.72 -8.78 -2.77
CA CYS A 9 -12.22 -8.25 -1.48
C CYS A 9 -13.03 -8.74 -0.26
N ASN A 10 -13.85 -9.79 -0.39
CA ASN A 10 -14.75 -10.25 0.68
C ASN A 10 -14.01 -10.98 1.83
N THR A 11 -12.74 -11.35 1.63
CA THR A 11 -11.86 -11.96 2.65
C THR A 11 -10.90 -10.94 3.27
N PHE A 12 -10.83 -9.74 2.72
CA PHE A 12 -9.99 -8.67 3.25
C PHE A 12 -10.80 -7.81 4.20
N ALA A 13 -10.20 -7.40 5.32
CA ALA A 13 -10.84 -6.49 6.28
C ALA A 13 -11.03 -5.06 5.73
N VAL A 14 -10.71 -4.82 4.46
CA VAL A 14 -10.70 -3.52 3.80
C VAL A 14 -11.30 -3.63 2.39
N ALA A 15 -12.09 -2.63 1.99
CA ALA A 15 -12.70 -2.57 0.67
C ALA A 15 -11.91 -1.62 -0.27
N PRO A 16 -11.88 -1.87 -1.59
CA PRO A 16 -11.31 -0.93 -2.55
C PRO A 16 -12.15 0.35 -2.57
N GLY A 17 -11.47 1.49 -2.53
CA GLY A 17 -12.02 2.83 -2.32
C GLY A 17 -12.14 3.24 -0.85
N GLU A 18 -11.83 2.34 0.10
CA GLU A 18 -11.88 2.66 1.53
C GLU A 18 -10.59 3.32 2.00
N LYS A 19 -10.73 4.27 2.92
CA LYS A 19 -9.61 4.97 3.56
C LYS A 19 -9.32 4.33 4.90
N VAL A 20 -8.13 3.76 5.03
CA VAL A 20 -7.71 3.00 6.22
C VAL A 20 -6.42 3.60 6.75
N ASP A 21 -6.29 3.66 8.07
CA ASP A 21 -5.07 4.17 8.69
C ASP A 21 -3.85 3.31 8.34
N ILE A 22 -2.72 3.96 8.08
CA ILE A 22 -1.46 3.32 7.72
C ILE A 22 -0.95 2.35 8.80
N LEU A 23 -1.13 2.65 10.09
CA LEU A 23 -0.70 1.79 11.19
C LEU A 23 -1.63 0.59 11.31
N GLU A 24 -2.94 0.78 11.15
CA GLU A 24 -3.89 -0.33 11.10
C GLU A 24 -3.59 -1.27 9.93
N LEU A 25 -3.32 -0.72 8.75
CA LEU A 25 -2.89 -1.49 7.59
C LEU A 25 -1.60 -2.26 7.89
N GLU A 26 -0.59 -1.62 8.50
CA GLU A 26 0.67 -2.30 8.85
C GLU A 26 0.43 -3.48 9.80
N GLU A 27 -0.37 -3.26 10.84
CA GLU A 27 -0.72 -4.33 11.79
C GLU A 27 -1.49 -5.47 11.09
N LEU A 28 -2.44 -5.15 10.21
CA LEU A 28 -3.16 -6.14 9.42
C LEU A 28 -2.22 -6.92 8.49
N GLY A 29 -1.33 -6.22 7.78
CA GLY A 29 -0.33 -6.82 6.90
C GLY A 29 0.60 -7.78 7.64
N SER A 30 1.10 -7.33 8.79
CA SER A 30 1.98 -8.11 9.66
C SER A 30 1.25 -9.32 10.28
N ARG A 31 0.02 -9.12 10.80
CA ARG A 31 -0.76 -10.18 11.44
C ARG A 31 -1.23 -11.26 10.47
N TYR A 32 -1.63 -10.88 9.25
CA TYR A 32 -2.19 -11.78 8.26
C TYR A 32 -1.19 -12.18 7.16
N SER A 33 0.08 -11.76 7.27
CA SER A 33 1.12 -11.96 6.24
C SER A 33 0.67 -11.47 4.85
N ILE A 34 0.05 -10.29 4.80
CA ILE A 34 -0.44 -9.63 3.59
C ILE A 34 0.60 -8.58 3.16
N ALA A 35 1.00 -8.62 1.88
CA ALA A 35 1.90 -7.65 1.32
C ALA A 35 1.15 -6.36 0.95
N ILE A 36 1.36 -5.29 1.70
CA ILE A 36 0.71 -4.01 1.45
C ILE A 36 1.68 -3.12 0.69
N TYR A 37 1.29 -2.70 -0.51
CA TYR A 37 2.04 -1.83 -1.39
C TYR A 37 1.44 -0.44 -1.38
N LEU A 38 2.27 0.53 -1.04
CA LEU A 38 1.94 1.94 -0.97
C LEU A 38 2.45 2.61 -2.24
N TYR A 39 1.52 3.08 -3.06
CA TYR A 39 1.78 3.82 -4.28
C TYR A 39 1.87 5.31 -3.97
N PHE A 40 2.91 5.96 -4.49
CA PHE A 40 3.07 7.41 -4.43
C PHE A 40 2.44 8.10 -5.64
N GLU A 41 2.32 7.39 -6.76
CA GLU A 41 1.73 7.88 -8.01
C GLU A 41 0.31 7.35 -8.17
N GLU A 42 -0.68 8.24 -8.19
CA GLU A 42 -2.10 7.88 -8.42
C GLU A 42 -2.30 7.21 -9.78
N ASP A 43 -1.63 7.71 -10.82
CA ASP A 43 -1.81 7.21 -12.18
C ASP A 43 -1.39 5.74 -12.27
N LEU A 44 -0.25 5.38 -11.68
CA LEU A 44 0.17 3.98 -11.59
C LEU A 44 -0.77 3.15 -10.72
N ALA A 45 -1.22 3.69 -9.59
CA ALA A 45 -2.12 2.95 -8.71
C ALA A 45 -3.47 2.63 -9.37
N ARG A 46 -4.02 3.56 -10.17
CA ARG A 46 -5.36 3.44 -10.78
C ARG A 46 -5.34 2.84 -12.18
N ASN A 47 -4.34 3.16 -13.01
CA ASN A 47 -4.27 2.71 -14.41
C ASN A 47 -3.40 1.47 -14.62
N SER A 48 -2.53 1.13 -13.66
CA SER A 48 -1.61 0.01 -13.76
C SER A 48 -2.01 -1.14 -12.83
N THR A 49 -1.37 -2.29 -13.00
CA THR A 49 -1.56 -3.45 -12.10
C THR A 49 -0.24 -3.77 -11.44
N LEU A 50 -0.28 -4.13 -10.15
CA LEU A 50 0.92 -4.48 -9.38
C LEU A 50 1.82 -5.49 -10.10
N ALA A 51 1.26 -6.49 -10.77
CA ALA A 51 2.05 -7.46 -11.54
C ALA A 51 2.84 -6.80 -12.69
N ASN A 52 2.20 -5.89 -13.43
CA ASN A 52 2.84 -5.16 -14.52
C ASN A 52 3.89 -4.17 -13.99
N ASP A 53 3.58 -3.48 -12.89
CA ASP A 53 4.53 -2.57 -12.23
C ASP A 53 5.72 -3.33 -11.67
N MET A 54 5.51 -4.48 -11.03
CA MET A 54 6.59 -5.32 -10.52
C MET A 54 7.52 -5.81 -11.64
N ASP A 55 7.00 -6.14 -12.81
CA ASP A 55 7.81 -6.51 -13.98
C ASP A 55 8.56 -5.30 -14.54
N THR A 56 7.86 -4.19 -14.76
CA THR A 56 8.40 -2.93 -15.30
C THR A 56 9.53 -2.39 -14.41
N TYR A 57 9.33 -2.42 -13.10
CA TYR A 57 10.26 -1.91 -12.10
C TYR A 57 11.10 -3.03 -11.46
N ALA A 58 11.13 -4.24 -12.04
CA ALA A 58 11.92 -5.36 -11.52
C ALA A 58 13.41 -5.01 -11.42
N ALA A 59 13.92 -4.23 -12.37
CA ALA A 59 15.30 -3.76 -12.43
C ALA A 59 15.59 -2.55 -11.52
N VAL A 60 14.55 -1.88 -11.01
CA VAL A 60 14.66 -0.70 -10.15
C VAL A 60 14.66 -1.16 -8.69
N PRO A 61 15.56 -0.68 -7.82
CA PRO A 61 15.53 -1.03 -6.41
C PRO A 61 14.29 -0.45 -5.74
N GLU A 62 13.79 -1.13 -4.71
CA GLU A 62 12.52 -0.83 -4.04
C GLU A 62 12.32 0.63 -3.61
N TYR A 63 13.39 1.32 -3.20
CA TYR A 63 13.33 2.72 -2.76
C TYR A 63 13.26 3.74 -3.91
N GLU A 64 13.61 3.32 -5.13
CA GLU A 64 13.53 4.16 -6.34
C GLU A 64 12.23 3.89 -7.12
N ARG A 65 11.41 2.94 -6.68
CA ARG A 65 10.13 2.63 -7.31
C ARG A 65 9.06 3.66 -6.92
N PRO A 66 8.10 3.92 -7.82
CA PRO A 66 6.93 4.76 -7.51
C PRO A 66 5.92 4.09 -6.54
N PHE A 67 6.26 2.92 -6.02
CA PHE A 67 5.51 2.18 -5.01
C PHE A 67 6.50 1.43 -4.09
N ILE A 68 6.14 1.26 -2.83
CA ILE A 68 6.97 0.58 -1.83
C ILE A 68 6.12 -0.30 -0.92
N LEU A 69 6.70 -1.32 -0.31
CA LEU A 69 6.02 -2.07 0.75
C LEU A 69 5.80 -1.19 1.97
N LEU A 70 4.60 -1.25 2.55
CA LEU A 70 4.26 -0.50 3.74
C LEU A 70 5.23 -0.77 4.91
N GLY A 71 5.56 -2.03 5.16
CA GLY A 71 6.53 -2.39 6.19
C GLY A 71 7.92 -1.80 5.93
N GLN A 72 8.34 -1.73 4.66
CA GLN A 72 9.60 -1.08 4.27
C GLN A 72 9.53 0.43 4.44
N PHE A 73 8.41 1.05 4.07
CA PHE A 73 8.17 2.47 4.26
C PHE A 73 8.22 2.86 5.73
N ILE A 74 7.52 2.16 6.61
CA ILE A 74 7.54 2.42 8.06
C ILE A 74 8.95 2.21 8.63
N ALA A 75 9.64 1.13 8.23
CA ALA A 75 11.00 0.86 8.69
C ALA A 75 11.98 1.97 8.23
N PHE A 76 11.91 2.37 6.96
CA PHE A 76 12.72 3.43 6.39
C PHE A 76 12.44 4.78 7.03
N ALA A 77 11.16 5.16 7.15
CA ALA A 77 10.74 6.40 7.77
C ALA A 77 11.11 6.43 9.26
N SER A 78 10.96 5.31 9.98
CA SER A 78 11.39 5.19 11.38
C SER A 78 12.91 5.21 11.53
N ALA A 79 13.68 4.78 10.53
CA ALA A 79 15.14 4.86 10.53
C ALA A 79 15.63 6.30 10.27
N GLN A 80 14.90 7.05 9.45
CA GLN A 80 15.18 8.47 9.15
C GLN A 80 14.72 9.39 10.30
N ASP A 81 13.48 9.22 10.76
CA ASP A 81 12.85 10.01 11.82
C ASP A 81 12.27 9.07 12.89
N PRO A 82 12.90 8.93 14.06
CA PRO A 82 12.38 8.07 15.12
C PRO A 82 11.01 8.55 15.66
N LYS A 83 10.65 9.81 15.39
CA LYS A 83 9.34 10.39 15.71
C LYS A 83 8.28 10.12 14.65
N PHE A 84 8.60 9.48 13.52
CA PHE A 84 7.65 9.24 12.45
C PHE A 84 6.42 8.46 12.92
N ARG A 85 6.64 7.38 13.69
CA ARG A 85 5.56 6.61 14.31
C ARG A 85 4.72 7.42 15.29
N ASP A 86 5.34 8.34 16.04
CA ASP A 86 4.61 9.22 16.95
C ASP A 86 3.76 10.23 16.18
N LYS A 87 4.30 10.81 15.10
CA LYS A 87 3.53 11.66 14.19
C LYS A 87 2.35 10.94 13.56
N LEU A 88 2.49 9.67 13.18
CA LEU A 88 1.37 8.87 12.68
C LEU A 88 0.31 8.60 13.76
N LYS A 89 0.70 8.55 15.04
CA LYS A 89 -0.28 8.47 16.15
C LYS A 89 -1.00 9.79 16.38
N GLU A 90 -0.32 10.91 16.21
CA GLU A 90 -0.90 12.25 16.35
C GLU A 90 -1.75 12.64 15.13
N LEU A 91 -1.29 12.26 13.93
CA LEU A 91 -1.88 12.53 12.63
C LEU A 91 -1.98 11.20 11.85
N PRO A 92 -3.06 10.43 12.06
CA PRO A 92 -3.27 9.17 11.34
C PRO A 92 -3.33 9.43 9.84
N LEU A 93 -2.52 8.68 9.09
CA LEU A 93 -2.39 8.84 7.65
C LEU A 93 -3.30 7.83 6.97
N MET A 94 -4.43 8.32 6.47
CA MET A 94 -5.43 7.49 5.82
C MET A 94 -5.02 7.15 4.39
N LEU A 95 -4.67 5.90 4.14
CA LEU A 95 -4.37 5.38 2.82
C LEU A 95 -5.66 4.94 2.12
N GLU A 96 -5.83 5.33 0.86
CA GLU A 96 -6.95 4.85 0.06
C GLU A 96 -6.60 3.48 -0.53
N VAL A 97 -7.36 2.45 -0.19
CA VAL A 97 -7.19 1.12 -0.78
C VAL A 97 -7.62 1.20 -2.23
N ILE A 98 -6.73 0.88 -3.17
CA ILE A 98 -7.05 0.95 -4.60
C ILE A 98 -7.50 -0.41 -5.12
N ALA A 99 -6.72 -1.44 -4.79
CA ALA A 99 -7.06 -2.81 -5.14
C ALA A 99 -6.58 -3.78 -4.06
N CYS A 100 -7.25 -4.91 -3.96
CA CYS A 100 -6.79 -6.05 -3.18
C CYS A 100 -6.79 -7.30 -4.09
N GLY A 101 -5.85 -8.20 -3.87
CA GLY A 101 -5.73 -9.42 -4.67
C GLY A 101 -4.95 -10.51 -3.96
N GLU A 102 -4.97 -11.69 -4.57
CA GLU A 102 -4.21 -12.85 -4.11
C GLU A 102 -3.35 -13.31 -5.29
N MET A 103 -2.04 -13.40 -5.09
CA MET A 103 -1.06 -13.81 -6.09
C MET A 103 -0.33 -15.05 -5.61
N ALA A 104 -0.29 -16.10 -6.43
CA ALA A 104 0.49 -17.28 -6.13
C ALA A 104 1.99 -17.00 -6.39
N ILE A 105 2.76 -16.74 -5.32
CA ILE A 105 4.21 -16.58 -5.41
C ILE A 105 4.84 -17.87 -4.89
N ALA A 106 5.68 -18.52 -5.70
CA ALA A 106 6.35 -19.78 -5.36
C ALA A 106 5.42 -20.93 -4.90
N GLY A 107 4.16 -20.95 -5.37
CA GLY A 107 3.17 -21.98 -5.02
C GLY A 107 2.40 -21.73 -3.73
N ALA A 108 2.65 -20.61 -3.04
CA ALA A 108 1.84 -20.15 -1.91
C ALA A 108 0.95 -18.97 -2.35
N GLU A 109 -0.30 -18.95 -1.91
CA GLU A 109 -1.22 -17.82 -2.12
C GLU A 109 -0.78 -16.65 -1.24
N HIS A 110 -0.11 -15.67 -1.84
CA HIS A 110 0.28 -14.43 -1.20
C HIS A 110 -0.77 -13.36 -1.44
N ARG A 111 -1.39 -12.90 -0.37
CA ARG A 111 -2.33 -11.80 -0.42
C ARG A 111 -1.58 -10.49 -0.56
N TYR A 112 -2.06 -9.61 -1.42
CA TYR A 112 -1.53 -8.27 -1.57
C TYR A 112 -2.63 -7.22 -1.59
N ILE A 113 -2.30 -6.03 -1.10
CA ILE A 113 -3.19 -4.86 -1.14
C ILE A 113 -2.38 -3.71 -1.72
N THR A 114 -2.93 -3.01 -2.69
CA THR A 114 -2.37 -1.77 -3.19
C THR A 114 -3.16 -0.61 -2.60
N THR A 115 -2.44 0.36 -2.06
CA THR A 115 -2.99 1.55 -1.45
C THR A 115 -2.34 2.78 -2.05
N LEU A 116 -3.09 3.85 -2.20
CA LEU A 116 -2.59 5.14 -2.64
C LEU A 116 -2.36 6.04 -1.43
N MET A 117 -1.18 6.66 -1.38
CA MET A 117 -0.91 7.69 -0.40
C MET A 117 -1.77 8.92 -0.71
N PRO A 118 -2.50 9.49 0.26
CA PRO A 118 -3.08 10.81 0.09
C PRO A 118 -1.93 11.81 -0.10
N PHE A 119 -2.02 12.65 -1.13
CA PHE A 119 -1.02 13.68 -1.36
C PHE A 119 -0.85 14.54 -0.10
N LEU A 120 0.41 14.79 0.27
CA LEU A 120 0.75 15.71 1.36
C LEU A 120 0.19 17.13 1.15
N ASP A 121 -0.11 17.50 -0.10
CA ASP A 121 -0.70 18.80 -0.45
C ASP A 121 -2.12 18.98 0.12
N ASP A 122 -2.88 17.90 0.32
CA ASP A 122 -4.19 17.94 1.00
C ASP A 122 -4.03 17.94 2.54
N MET A 123 -2.92 17.41 3.07
CA MET A 123 -2.58 17.53 4.50
C MET A 123 -2.20 18.95 4.91
N ALA A 124 -1.76 19.79 3.98
CA ALA A 124 -1.56 21.22 4.23
C ALA A 124 -2.88 21.95 4.54
N ALA A 125 -4.04 21.41 4.12
CA ALA A 125 -5.36 21.95 4.46
C ALA A 125 -5.81 21.62 5.90
N LEU A 126 -5.10 20.72 6.60
CA LEU A 126 -5.25 20.43 8.02
C LEU A 126 -4.21 21.17 8.90
N ALA A 127 -3.53 22.18 8.33
CA ALA A 127 -2.82 23.16 9.14
C ALA A 127 -3.83 23.99 9.95
N ILE A 128 -4.17 23.49 11.15
CA ILE A 128 -4.78 24.28 12.22
C ILE A 128 -3.68 25.13 12.87
#